data_AF-A0A8X6V0V5-F1
#
_entry.id   AF-A0A8X6V0V5-F1
#
_cell.length_a   1.000
_cell.length_b   1.000
_cell.length_c   1.000
_cell.angle_alpha   90.00
_cell.angle_beta   90.00
_cell.angle_gamma   90.00
#
_symmetry.space_group_name_H-M   'P 1'
#
loop_
_entity.id
_entity.type
_entity.pdbx_description
1 polymer ?
#
loop_
_entity_poly.entity_id
_entity_poly.type
_entity_poly.pdbx_seq_one_letter_code
_entity_poly.pdbx_strand_id
1 'polypeptide(L)'
;MKAADAAILKTSNSHRKLCKPWWNSACHQAKTEQRRAWGIFRRYPTTVNLRACKRAKASARRMRRKSQRDSWIQYTSSITSSTTSKQLGRKVKAANGLYCDFTFPILETSTAVYSSPTDVPSLIGETFTSMSSSDSYSATFLATKNRSECTPIYFRGRQFLPYNCVKR
;
A
#
# COMPACT_ATOMS: atom_id res chain seq x y z
N MET A 1 15.29 12.10 27.98
CA MET A 1 14.27 11.19 27.40
C MET A 1 13.78 11.71 26.05
N LYS A 2 14.60 11.64 24.99
CA LYS A 2 14.23 12.09 23.63
C LYS A 2 14.61 11.10 22.50
N ALA A 3 15.34 10.03 22.80
CA ALA A 3 15.82 9.08 21.79
C ALA A 3 14.74 8.09 21.32
N ALA A 4 13.88 7.62 22.23
CA ALA A 4 12.83 6.65 21.90
C ALA A 4 11.77 7.24 20.95
N ASP A 5 11.38 8.50 21.16
CA ASP A 5 10.41 9.20 20.29
C ASP A 5 10.97 9.52 18.89
N ALA A 6 12.30 9.62 18.74
CA ALA A 6 12.94 9.81 17.43
C ALA A 6 13.07 8.48 16.66
N ALA A 7 13.22 7.36 17.37
CA ALA A 7 13.31 6.03 16.77
C ALA A 7 11.94 5.46 16.36
N ILE A 8 10.87 5.82 17.07
CA ILE A 8 9.52 5.34 16.79
C ILE A 8 8.79 6.38 15.93
N LEU A 9 8.81 6.17 14.62
CA LEU A 9 7.98 6.94 13.69
C LEU A 9 6.51 6.82 14.08
N LYS A 10 5.90 7.93 14.49
CA LYS A 10 4.46 8.02 14.77
C LYS A 10 3.72 7.90 13.45
N THR A 11 3.30 6.69 13.09
CA THR A 11 2.48 6.46 11.89
C THR A 11 1.16 7.18 12.06
N SER A 12 0.90 8.22 11.26
CA SER A 12 -0.44 8.81 11.21
C SER A 12 -1.41 7.73 10.73
N ASN A 13 -2.49 7.50 11.48
CA ASN A 13 -3.52 6.50 11.17
C ASN A 13 -4.44 6.97 10.02
N SER A 14 -3.84 7.56 8.98
CA SER A 14 -4.53 7.97 7.76
C SER A 14 -4.89 6.70 6.99
N HIS A 15 -6.06 6.14 7.31
CA HIS A 15 -6.66 5.08 6.52
C HIS A 15 -6.81 5.62 5.09
N ARG A 16 -5.91 5.18 4.21
CA ARG A 16 -5.99 5.50 2.80
C ARG A 16 -7.37 5.10 2.32
N LYS A 17 -8.06 6.02 1.65
CA LYS A 17 -9.39 5.73 1.09
C LYS A 17 -9.20 4.61 0.09
N LEU A 18 -9.66 3.41 0.45
CA LEU A 18 -9.72 2.26 -0.44
C LEU A 18 -10.61 2.65 -1.61
N CYS A 19 -10.00 3.03 -2.72
CA CYS A 19 -10.71 3.42 -3.92
C CYS A 19 -11.26 2.15 -4.56
N LYS A 20 -12.55 1.93 -4.38
CA LYS A 20 -13.25 0.84 -5.05
C LYS A 20 -13.12 1.05 -6.56
N PRO A 21 -12.70 0.04 -7.35
CA PRO A 21 -12.42 0.20 -8.78
C PRO A 21 -13.67 0.59 -9.60
N TRP A 22 -14.87 0.32 -9.06
CA TRP A 22 -16.15 0.74 -9.65
C TRP A 22 -16.58 2.17 -9.28
N TRP A 23 -15.81 2.88 -8.45
CA TRP A 23 -16.13 4.25 -8.05
C TRP A 23 -15.66 5.24 -9.13
N ASN A 24 -16.60 5.84 -9.84
CA ASN A 24 -16.34 6.76 -10.95
C ASN A 24 -16.92 8.17 -10.69
N SER A 25 -16.63 9.12 -11.59
CA SER A 25 -17.13 10.50 -11.54
C SER A 25 -18.66 10.57 -11.49
N ALA A 26 -19.35 9.70 -12.23
CA ALA A 26 -20.81 9.61 -12.22
C ALA A 26 -21.36 9.19 -10.84
N CYS A 27 -20.73 8.24 -10.15
CA CYS A 27 -21.03 7.88 -8.77
C CYS A 27 -20.80 9.07 -7.80
N HIS A 28 -19.74 9.84 -8.03
CA HIS A 28 -19.44 11.04 -7.25
C HIS A 28 -20.52 12.11 -7.44
N GLN A 29 -20.87 12.42 -8.69
CA GLN A 29 -21.93 13.38 -9.02
C GLN A 29 -23.27 12.97 -8.42
N ALA A 30 -23.70 11.72 -8.60
CA ALA A 30 -24.98 11.24 -8.06
C ALA A 30 -25.02 11.29 -6.51
N LYS A 31 -23.88 11.06 -5.85
CA LYS A 31 -23.76 11.23 -4.39
C LYS A 31 -23.83 12.70 -3.97
N THR A 32 -23.22 13.60 -4.73
CA THR A 32 -23.29 15.05 -4.50
C THR A 32 -24.73 15.56 -4.66
N GLU A 33 -25.43 15.15 -5.73
CA GLU A 33 -26.83 15.48 -5.96
C GLU A 33 -27.74 14.93 -4.84
N GLN A 34 -27.52 13.69 -4.42
CA GLN A 34 -28.21 13.09 -3.28
C GLN A 34 -28.01 13.92 -2.01
N ARG A 35 -26.77 14.33 -1.70
CA ARG A 35 -26.45 15.17 -0.54
C ARG A 35 -27.09 16.55 -0.65
N ARG A 36 -27.08 17.16 -1.82
CA ARG A 36 -27.71 18.46 -2.09
C ARG A 36 -29.22 18.38 -1.83
N ALA A 37 -29.90 17.39 -2.42
CA ALA A 37 -31.34 17.20 -2.23
C ALA A 37 -31.70 16.91 -0.76
N TRP A 38 -30.87 16.12 -0.06
CA TRP A 38 -31.03 15.91 1.38
C TRP A 38 -30.83 17.19 2.19
N GLY A 39 -29.83 18.01 1.85
CA GLY A 39 -29.57 19.29 2.51
C GLY A 39 -30.74 20.27 2.37
N ILE A 40 -31.35 20.35 1.17
CA ILE A 40 -32.53 21.17 0.91
C ILE A 40 -33.73 20.67 1.72
N PHE A 41 -34.03 19.37 1.65
CA PHE A 41 -35.15 18.78 2.40
C PHE A 41 -34.95 18.93 3.92
N ARG A 42 -33.73 18.77 4.42
CA ARG A 42 -33.41 18.95 5.86
C ARG A 42 -33.68 20.37 6.34
N ARG A 43 -33.42 21.39 5.50
CA ARG A 43 -33.69 22.79 5.83
C ARG A 43 -35.16 23.15 5.64
N TYR A 44 -35.80 22.59 4.61
CA TYR A 44 -37.17 22.91 4.20
C TYR A 44 -37.96 21.62 3.94
N PRO A 45 -38.63 21.04 4.96
CA PRO A 45 -39.30 19.75 4.90
C PRO A 45 -40.64 19.75 4.13
N THR A 46 -40.63 20.18 2.87
CA THR A 46 -41.84 20.21 2.02
C THR A 46 -42.04 18.89 1.26
N THR A 47 -43.26 18.62 0.81
CA THR A 47 -43.61 17.42 0.03
C THR A 47 -42.86 17.34 -1.31
N VAL A 48 -42.65 18.49 -1.97
CA VAL A 48 -41.86 18.61 -3.20
C VAL A 48 -40.40 18.23 -2.94
N ASN A 49 -39.81 18.75 -1.87
CA ASN A 49 -38.43 18.46 -1.49
C ASN A 49 -38.25 16.98 -1.09
N LEU A 50 -39.23 16.39 -0.41
CA LEU A 50 -39.24 14.95 -0.10
C LEU A 50 -39.23 14.10 -1.38
N ARG A 51 -40.06 14.43 -2.38
CA ARG A 51 -40.09 13.74 -3.68
C ARG A 51 -38.74 13.87 -4.40
N ALA A 52 -38.15 15.07 -4.42
CA ALA A 52 -36.84 15.31 -5.02
C ALA A 52 -35.73 14.49 -4.32
N CYS A 53 -35.72 14.47 -2.98
CA CYS A 53 -34.77 13.67 -2.20
C CYS A 53 -34.92 12.16 -2.48
N LYS A 54 -36.15 11.64 -2.57
CA LYS A 54 -36.42 10.24 -2.93
C LYS A 54 -35.91 9.91 -4.34
N ARG A 55 -36.17 10.79 -5.32
CA ARG A 55 -35.65 10.63 -6.70
C ARG A 55 -34.13 10.61 -6.74
N ALA A 56 -33.46 11.57 -6.08
CA ALA A 56 -32.00 11.63 -6.02
C ALA A 56 -31.40 10.38 -5.35
N LYS A 57 -32.02 9.90 -4.25
CA LYS A 57 -31.62 8.65 -3.58
C LYS A 57 -31.78 7.43 -4.49
N ALA A 58 -32.86 7.35 -5.26
CA ALA A 58 -33.08 6.27 -6.23
C ALA A 58 -32.05 6.32 -7.37
N SER A 59 -31.79 7.51 -7.92
CA SER A 59 -30.78 7.73 -8.97
C SER A 59 -29.37 7.33 -8.50
N ALA A 60 -28.94 7.79 -7.32
CA ALA A 60 -27.66 7.43 -6.74
C ALA A 60 -27.50 5.92 -6.50
N ARG A 61 -28.57 5.25 -6.04
CA ARG A 61 -28.58 3.78 -5.91
C ARG A 61 -28.45 3.08 -7.27
N ARG A 62 -29.16 3.56 -8.30
CA ARG A 62 -29.11 3.01 -9.66
C ARG A 62 -27.71 3.16 -10.24
N MET A 63 -27.12 4.36 -10.16
CA MET A 63 -25.79 4.65 -10.67
C MET A 63 -24.74 3.76 -9.99
N ARG A 64 -24.78 3.64 -8.66
CA ARG A 64 -23.87 2.78 -7.92
C ARG A 64 -23.94 1.31 -8.37
N ARG A 65 -25.16 0.77 -8.51
CA ARG A 65 -25.36 -0.62 -8.96
C ARG A 65 -24.90 -0.83 -10.39
N LYS A 66 -25.14 0.16 -11.27
CA LYS A 66 -24.67 0.14 -12.66
C LYS A 66 -23.13 0.11 -12.70
N SER A 67 -22.46 1.05 -12.04
CA SER A 67 -20.99 1.10 -12.04
C SER A 67 -20.36 -0.17 -11.44
N GLN A 68 -20.96 -0.74 -10.38
CA GLN A 68 -20.53 -2.03 -9.83
C GLN A 68 -20.63 -3.16 -10.86
N ARG A 69 -21.77 -3.25 -11.55
CA ARG A 69 -22.00 -4.26 -12.60
C ARG A 69 -21.01 -4.07 -13.76
N ASP A 70 -20.91 -2.87 -14.29
CA ASP A 70 -20.08 -2.57 -15.45
C ASP A 70 -18.60 -2.86 -15.17
N SER A 71 -18.13 -2.50 -13.96
CA SER A 71 -16.78 -2.84 -13.51
C SER A 71 -16.57 -4.35 -13.36
N TRP A 72 -17.57 -5.09 -12.87
CA TRP A 72 -17.49 -6.54 -12.78
C TRP A 72 -17.47 -7.21 -14.14
N ILE A 73 -18.29 -6.74 -15.08
CA ILE A 73 -18.28 -7.21 -16.47
C ILE A 73 -16.90 -6.98 -17.09
N GLN A 74 -16.38 -5.76 -17.01
CA GLN A 74 -15.02 -5.44 -17.48
C GLN A 74 -13.95 -6.31 -16.82
N TYR A 75 -14.08 -6.59 -15.52
CA TYR A 75 -13.18 -7.49 -14.82
C TYR A 75 -13.22 -8.89 -15.41
N THR A 76 -14.39 -9.51 -15.53
CA THR A 76 -14.55 -10.86 -16.08
C THR A 76 -14.07 -10.95 -17.52
N SER A 77 -14.31 -9.90 -18.33
CA SER A 77 -13.82 -9.84 -19.71
C SER A 77 -12.30 -9.68 -19.81
N SER A 78 -11.62 -9.20 -18.76
CA SER A 78 -10.15 -9.05 -18.74
C SER A 78 -9.40 -10.31 -18.31
N ILE A 79 -10.09 -11.39 -17.94
CA ILE A 79 -9.46 -12.64 -17.51
C ILE A 79 -9.10 -13.44 -18.76
N THR A 80 -7.80 -13.56 -19.02
CA THR A 80 -7.22 -14.37 -20.10
C THR A 80 -6.50 -15.59 -19.53
N SER A 81 -6.13 -16.56 -20.38
CA SER A 81 -5.32 -17.72 -19.99
C SER A 81 -3.95 -17.35 -19.39
N SER A 82 -3.44 -16.16 -19.68
CA SER A 82 -2.21 -15.60 -19.13
C SER A 82 -2.38 -14.89 -17.77
N THR A 83 -3.61 -14.77 -17.25
CA THR A 83 -3.87 -14.07 -15.98
C THR A 83 -3.42 -14.95 -14.81
N THR A 84 -2.43 -14.47 -14.05
CA THR A 84 -1.91 -15.20 -12.89
C THR A 84 -2.89 -15.19 -11.71
N SER A 85 -2.88 -16.24 -10.88
CA SER A 85 -3.68 -16.30 -9.65
C SER A 85 -3.45 -15.09 -8.72
N LYS A 86 -2.21 -14.57 -8.68
CA LYS A 86 -1.85 -13.34 -7.94
C LYS A 86 -2.59 -12.11 -8.46
N GLN A 87 -2.65 -11.92 -9.78
CA GLN A 87 -3.38 -10.81 -10.39
C GLN A 87 -4.88 -10.94 -10.17
N LEU A 88 -5.42 -12.16 -10.26
CA LEU A 88 -6.82 -12.45 -9.96
C LEU A 88 -7.17 -12.06 -8.52
N GLY A 89 -6.37 -12.52 -7.54
CA GLY A 89 -6.56 -12.22 -6.13
C GLY A 89 -6.45 -10.73 -5.80
N ARG A 90 -5.53 -10.00 -6.45
CA ARG A 90 -5.45 -8.52 -6.31
C ARG A 90 -6.72 -7.83 -6.80
N LYS A 91 -7.21 -8.20 -7.98
CA LYS A 91 -8.41 -7.60 -8.57
C LYS A 91 -9.68 -7.91 -7.74
N VAL A 92 -9.83 -9.13 -7.20
CA VAL A 92 -10.95 -9.49 -6.29
C VAL A 92 -10.90 -8.67 -5.01
N LYS A 93 -9.72 -8.56 -4.37
CA LYS A 93 -9.54 -7.70 -3.19
C LYS A 93 -9.88 -6.23 -3.51
N ALA A 94 -9.54 -5.75 -4.71
CA ALA A 94 -9.89 -4.41 -5.16
C ALA A 94 -11.39 -4.21 -5.32
N ALA A 95 -12.10 -5.14 -5.96
CA ALA A 95 -13.56 -5.07 -6.11
C ALA A 95 -14.28 -4.98 -4.75
N ASN A 96 -13.77 -5.72 -3.74
CA ASN A 96 -14.27 -5.70 -2.36
C ASN A 96 -13.87 -4.46 -1.57
N GLY A 97 -13.03 -3.58 -2.13
CA GLY A 97 -12.51 -2.41 -1.44
C GLY A 97 -11.53 -2.76 -0.32
N LEU A 98 -10.88 -3.92 -0.40
CA LEU A 98 -9.82 -4.38 0.51
C LEU A 98 -8.42 -4.14 -0.08
N TYR A 99 -8.36 -3.41 -1.19
CA TYR A 99 -7.12 -3.14 -1.90
C TYR A 99 -6.57 -1.78 -1.53
N CYS A 100 -5.43 -1.78 -0.86
CA CYS A 100 -4.54 -0.64 -0.76
C CYS A 100 -3.60 -0.67 -1.96
N ASP A 101 -3.47 0.46 -2.67
CA ASP A 101 -2.35 0.65 -3.57
C ASP A 101 -1.04 0.47 -2.79
N PHE A 102 -0.10 -0.29 -3.37
CA PHE A 102 1.25 -0.37 -2.85
C PHE A 102 1.83 1.03 -2.88
N THR A 103 1.96 1.65 -1.72
CA THR A 103 2.61 2.94 -1.63
C THR A 103 4.08 2.70 -1.43
N PHE A 104 4.89 3.19 -2.35
CA PHE A 104 6.33 3.22 -2.17
C PHE A 104 6.64 4.03 -0.90
N PRO A 105 7.42 3.48 0.04
CA PRO A 105 7.81 4.22 1.22
C PRO A 105 8.63 5.44 0.78
N ILE A 106 8.21 6.61 1.25
CA ILE A 106 8.96 7.84 1.08
C ILE A 106 9.96 7.91 2.23
N LEU A 107 11.24 8.04 1.91
CA LEU A 107 12.29 8.23 2.90
C LEU A 107 12.66 9.71 2.96
N GLU A 108 12.66 10.28 4.15
CA GLU A 108 13.12 11.65 4.39
C GLU A 108 14.44 11.59 5.16
N THR A 109 15.48 12.18 4.57
CA THR A 109 16.74 12.50 5.27
C THR A 109 16.74 13.98 5.59
N SER A 110 17.58 14.45 6.53
CA SER A 110 17.68 15.86 6.92
C SER A 110 17.91 16.84 5.75
N THR A 111 18.33 16.35 4.59
CA THR A 111 18.66 17.14 3.41
C THR A 111 17.77 16.87 2.18
N ALA A 112 17.02 15.76 2.12
CA ALA A 112 16.28 15.37 0.92
C ALA A 112 15.15 14.34 1.16
N VAL A 113 14.15 14.34 0.26
CA VAL A 113 13.02 13.41 0.23
C VAL A 113 13.16 12.46 -0.96
N TYR A 114 13.22 11.16 -0.71
CA TYR A 114 13.40 10.12 -1.71
C TYR A 114 12.11 9.32 -1.89
N SER A 115 11.56 9.36 -3.11
CA SER A 115 10.31 8.65 -3.48
C SER A 115 10.49 7.73 -4.70
N SER A 116 11.68 7.74 -5.31
CA SER A 116 11.98 6.96 -6.51
C SER A 116 12.25 5.49 -6.16
N PRO A 117 11.73 4.52 -6.95
CA PRO A 117 12.01 3.09 -6.78
C PRO A 117 13.49 2.71 -6.90
N THR A 118 14.32 3.56 -7.52
CA THR A 118 15.76 3.34 -7.67
C THR A 118 16.53 3.95 -6.50
N ASP A 119 16.11 5.13 -6.05
CA ASP A 119 16.87 5.93 -5.09
C ASP A 119 16.68 5.42 -3.66
N VAL A 120 15.47 4.93 -3.33
CA VAL A 120 15.16 4.39 -1.99
C VAL A 120 16.03 3.16 -1.65
N PRO A 121 16.14 2.11 -2.50
CA PRO A 121 17.05 1.00 -2.24
C PRO A 121 18.51 1.42 -2.18
N SER A 122 18.92 2.38 -3.02
CA SER A 122 20.30 2.88 -3.06
C SER A 122 20.67 3.58 -1.76
N LEU A 123 19.80 4.47 -1.26
CA LEU A 123 19.97 5.13 0.02
C LEU A 123 20.01 4.14 1.19
N ILE A 124 19.15 3.11 1.17
CA ILE A 124 19.19 2.03 2.15
C ILE A 124 20.56 1.33 2.09
N GLY A 125 21.06 1.01 0.90
CA GLY A 125 22.38 0.42 0.72
C GLY A 125 23.54 1.30 1.24
N GLU A 126 23.51 2.59 0.93
CA GLU A 126 24.50 3.57 1.39
C GLU A 126 24.49 3.72 2.91
N THR A 127 23.30 3.85 3.53
CA THR A 127 23.17 3.94 4.99
C THR A 127 23.65 2.66 5.67
N PHE A 128 23.34 1.48 5.14
CA PHE A 128 23.88 0.22 5.65
C PHE A 128 25.41 0.15 5.51
N THR A 129 25.95 0.59 4.39
CA THR A 129 27.41 0.61 4.14
C THR A 129 28.10 1.56 5.11
N SER A 130 27.53 2.75 5.33
CA SER A 130 28.03 3.73 6.28
C SER A 130 28.00 3.17 7.71
N MET A 131 26.89 2.59 8.16
CA MET A 131 26.78 1.97 9.48
C MET A 131 27.69 0.74 9.64
N SER A 132 27.98 0.05 8.54
CA SER A 132 28.83 -1.15 8.53
C SER A 132 30.31 -0.86 8.22
N SER A 133 30.66 0.42 8.12
CA SER A 133 32.04 0.85 7.93
C SER A 133 32.87 0.50 9.16
N SER A 134 34.13 0.13 8.93
CA SER A 134 35.06 -0.14 10.03
C SER A 134 35.21 1.05 10.99
N ASP A 135 35.02 2.27 10.47
CA ASP A 135 35.08 3.52 11.24
C ASP A 135 33.93 3.68 12.26
N SER A 136 32.82 2.94 12.06
CA SER A 136 31.65 2.98 12.94
C SER A 136 31.71 1.94 14.07
N TYR A 137 32.72 1.06 14.09
CA TYR A 137 32.84 -0.02 15.05
C TYR A 137 33.86 0.26 16.17
N SER A 138 33.63 -0.32 17.34
CA SER A 138 34.62 -0.26 18.42
C SER A 138 35.86 -1.08 18.09
N ALA A 139 37.01 -0.69 18.65
CA ALA A 139 38.27 -1.41 18.46
C ALA A 139 38.18 -2.90 18.88
N THR A 140 37.41 -3.22 19.92
CA THR A 140 37.17 -4.59 20.38
C THR A 140 36.38 -5.42 19.37
N PHE A 141 35.39 -4.82 18.72
CA PHE A 141 34.62 -5.48 17.68
C PHE A 141 35.47 -5.69 16.43
N LEU A 142 36.25 -4.69 16.00
CA LEU A 142 37.15 -4.80 14.85
C LEU A 142 38.18 -5.92 15.02
N ALA A 143 38.77 -6.05 16.21
CA ALA A 143 39.69 -7.15 16.53
C ALA A 143 39.02 -8.52 16.37
N THR A 144 37.77 -8.65 16.82
CA THR A 144 36.98 -9.88 16.70
C THR A 144 36.61 -10.17 15.24
N LYS A 145 36.14 -9.16 14.51
CA LYS A 145 35.79 -9.23 13.08
C LYS A 145 36.98 -9.67 12.25
N ASN A 146 38.11 -8.98 12.36
CA ASN A 146 39.34 -9.30 11.62
C ASN A 146 39.81 -10.72 11.93
N ARG A 147 39.76 -11.15 13.20
CA ARG A 147 40.10 -12.52 13.58
C ARG A 147 39.17 -13.55 12.92
N SER A 148 37.88 -13.28 12.87
CA SER A 148 36.90 -14.19 12.25
C SER A 148 36.99 -14.22 10.71
N GLU A 149 37.14 -13.06 10.06
CA GLU A 149 37.17 -12.93 8.60
C GLU A 149 38.50 -13.42 7.99
N CYS A 150 39.60 -13.40 8.75
CA CYS A 150 40.86 -14.02 8.36
C CYS A 150 40.80 -15.56 8.28
N THR A 151 39.72 -16.18 8.75
CA THR A 151 39.54 -17.64 8.66
C THR A 151 38.89 -17.99 7.31
N PRO A 152 39.61 -18.59 6.35
CA PRO A 152 39.03 -18.92 5.05
C PRO A 152 37.93 -19.97 5.19
N ILE A 153 36.73 -19.64 4.68
CA ILE A 153 35.60 -20.57 4.63
C ILE A 153 35.72 -21.41 3.36
N TYR A 154 36.08 -22.68 3.51
CA TYR A 154 36.09 -23.63 2.40
C TYR A 154 34.71 -24.27 2.24
N PHE A 155 33.98 -23.89 1.20
CA PHE A 155 32.76 -24.60 0.78
C PHE A 155 33.13 -25.93 0.11
N ARG A 156 33.64 -26.90 0.89
CA ARG A 156 33.86 -28.27 0.41
C ARG A 156 32.56 -29.06 0.47
N GLY A 157 31.88 -29.14 -0.67
CA GLY A 157 30.78 -30.08 -0.88
C GLY A 157 30.09 -29.88 -2.21
N ARG A 158 30.12 -30.89 -3.09
CA ARG A 158 29.19 -31.04 -4.24
C ARG A 158 27.79 -31.50 -3.80
N GLN A 159 27.45 -31.33 -2.53
CA GLN A 159 26.20 -31.83 -1.98
C GLN A 159 25.16 -30.71 -2.02
N PHE A 160 24.11 -30.92 -2.81
CA PHE A 160 22.93 -30.08 -2.83
C PHE A 160 22.18 -30.31 -1.51
N LEU A 161 22.51 -29.50 -0.50
CA LEU A 161 21.82 -29.52 0.78
C LEU A 161 20.59 -28.62 0.71
N PRO A 162 19.39 -29.10 1.09
CA PRO A 162 18.20 -28.26 1.16
C PRO A 162 18.36 -27.17 2.22
N TYR A 163 17.82 -25.99 1.94
CA TYR A 163 17.89 -24.81 2.81
C TYR A 163 17.41 -25.15 4.25
N ASN A 164 18.18 -24.75 5.27
CA ASN A 164 18.00 -25.04 6.70
C ASN A 164 18.12 -26.52 7.13
N CYS A 165 18.84 -27.37 6.41
CA CYS A 165 19.17 -28.69 6.96
C CYS A 165 20.18 -28.56 8.13
N VAL A 166 19.80 -29.04 9.31
CA VAL A 166 20.69 -29.09 10.48
C VAL A 166 21.68 -30.24 10.27
N LYS A 167 22.98 -29.93 10.23
CA LYS A 167 24.02 -30.96 10.32
C LYS A 167 24.02 -31.46 11.76
N ARG A 168 23.51 -32.69 11.98
CA ARG A 168 23.71 -33.42 13.24
C ARG A 168 25.17 -33.82 13.40
#